data_AF-X0SIJ7-F1
#
_entry.id   AF-X0SIJ7-F1
#
_cell.length_a   1.000
_cell.length_b   1.000
_cell.length_c   1.000
_cell.angle_alpha   90.00
_cell.angle_beta   90.00
_cell.angle_gamma   90.00
#
_symmetry.space_group_name_H-M   'P 1'
#
loop_
_entity.id
_entity.type
_entity.pdbx_description
1 polymer ?
#
loop_
_entity_poly.entity_id
_entity_poly.type
_entity_poly.pdbx_seq_one_letter_code
_entity_poly.pdbx_strand_id
1 'polypeptide(L)'
;MTKVFDKSFGFFPDKPELILEKLSEEHGIIRVPKGYRKIKIREKLEIIPNHACVVPNLMEYLIYSQGRKDYREIARPVQRGI
;
A
#
# COMPACT_ATOMS: atom_id res chain seq x y z
N MET A 1 20.99 -8.49 1.43
CA MET A 1 19.88 -7.56 1.73
C MET A 1 19.32 -7.09 0.40
N THR A 2 18.12 -7.53 0.01
CA THR A 2 17.48 -7.06 -1.23
C THR A 2 17.26 -5.55 -1.08
N LYS A 3 17.65 -4.77 -2.08
CA LYS A 3 17.52 -3.31 -2.13
C LYS A 3 16.04 -2.95 -2.35
N VAL A 4 15.16 -3.29 -1.39
CA VAL A 4 13.69 -3.22 -1.56
C VAL A 4 13.20 -1.77 -1.65
N PHE A 5 13.92 -0.81 -1.04
CA PHE A 5 13.39 0.55 -0.83
C PHE A 5 13.80 1.58 -1.88
N ASP A 6 14.78 1.29 -2.75
CA ASP A 6 15.46 2.40 -3.45
C ASP A 6 14.67 2.95 -4.65
N LYS A 7 13.60 2.28 -5.13
CA LYS A 7 12.86 2.69 -6.36
C LYS A 7 11.39 2.23 -6.47
N SER A 8 10.78 1.61 -5.46
CA SER A 8 9.35 1.23 -5.52
C SER A 8 8.46 2.37 -5.01
N PHE A 9 7.16 2.34 -5.28
CA PHE A 9 6.18 3.29 -4.72
C PHE A 9 5.55 2.84 -3.38
N GLY A 10 6.08 1.77 -2.80
CA GLY A 10 5.59 1.16 -1.57
C GLY A 10 6.18 -0.22 -1.34
N PHE A 11 5.87 -0.81 -0.20
CA PHE A 11 6.36 -2.13 0.21
C PHE A 11 5.21 -3.07 0.60
N PHE A 12 5.27 -4.32 0.14
CA PHE A 12 4.31 -5.37 0.48
C PHE A 12 4.88 -6.27 1.58
N PRO A 13 4.51 -6.11 2.86
CA PRO A 13 5.13 -6.85 3.98
C PRO A 13 4.97 -8.37 3.86
N ASP A 14 3.80 -8.84 3.42
CA ASP A 14 3.53 -10.27 3.23
C ASP A 14 4.11 -10.84 1.93
N LYS A 15 4.57 -9.98 1.01
CA LYS A 15 4.98 -10.35 -0.35
C LYS A 15 6.17 -9.50 -0.82
N PRO A 16 7.31 -9.56 -0.09
CA PRO A 16 8.44 -8.66 -0.31
C PRO A 16 9.11 -8.78 -1.70
N GLU A 17 8.79 -9.84 -2.45
CA GLU A 17 9.27 -10.06 -3.81
C GLU A 17 8.48 -9.27 -4.88
N LEU A 18 7.27 -8.79 -4.53
CA LEU A 18 6.48 -7.93 -5.40
C LEU A 18 7.01 -6.50 -5.37
N ILE A 19 7.07 -5.86 -6.54
CA ILE A 19 7.61 -4.51 -6.67
C ILE A 19 6.55 -3.61 -7.30
N LEU A 20 6.09 -2.60 -6.56
CA LEU A 20 5.19 -1.58 -7.08
C LEU A 20 6.00 -0.61 -7.94
N GLU A 21 5.95 -0.81 -9.26
CA GLU A 21 6.82 -0.12 -10.22
C GLU A 21 6.24 1.19 -10.75
N LYS A 22 4.92 1.33 -10.78
CA LYS A 22 4.24 2.55 -11.25
C LYS A 22 2.93 2.76 -10.52
N LEU A 23 2.53 4.02 -10.43
CA LEU A 23 1.22 4.47 -9.97
C LEU A 23 0.64 5.47 -10.99
N SER A 24 -0.67 5.41 -11.17
CA SER A 24 -1.51 6.50 -11.70
C SER A 24 -2.55 6.87 -10.63
N GLU A 25 -3.52 7.74 -10.95
CA GLU A 25 -4.53 8.20 -9.99
C GLU A 25 -5.25 7.03 -9.29
N GLU A 26 -5.69 6.02 -10.05
CA GLU A 26 -6.51 4.93 -9.53
C GLU A 26 -5.90 3.53 -9.75
N HIS A 27 -4.70 3.45 -10.35
CA HIS A 27 -4.09 2.17 -10.72
C HIS A 27 -2.63 2.06 -10.29
N GLY A 28 -2.22 0.86 -9.89
CA GLY A 28 -0.83 0.50 -9.65
C GLY A 28 -0.37 -0.64 -10.55
N ILE A 29 0.89 -0.60 -10.99
CA ILE A 29 1.52 -1.67 -11.77
C ILE A 29 2.54 -2.38 -10.89
N ILE A 30 2.32 -3.68 -10.69
CA ILE A 30 3.18 -4.53 -9.87
C ILE A 30 4.01 -5.43 -10.78
N ARG A 31 5.34 -5.35 -10.66
CA ARG A 31 6.23 -6.34 -11.26
C ARG A 31 6.25 -7.60 -10.39
N VAL A 32 5.96 -8.71 -11.05
CA VAL A 32 5.96 -10.04 -10.46
C VAL A 32 7.22 -10.77 -10.92
N PRO A 33 8.06 -11.29 -10.01
CA PRO A 33 9.27 -12.00 -10.40
C PRO A 33 8.94 -13.32 -11.11
N LYS A 34 9.86 -13.78 -11.95
CA LYS A 34 9.71 -15.06 -12.65
C LYS A 34 9.59 -16.20 -11.64
N GLY A 35 8.64 -17.12 -11.87
CA GLY A 35 8.40 -18.26 -10.98
C GLY A 35 7.60 -17.92 -9.72
N TYR A 36 7.17 -16.67 -9.54
CA TYR A 36 6.21 -16.34 -8.49
C TYR A 36 4.89 -17.07 -8.72
N ARG A 37 4.17 -17.37 -7.64
CA ARG A 37 2.86 -18.02 -7.74
C ARG A 37 1.87 -17.18 -8.55
N LYS A 38 0.83 -17.83 -9.08
CA LYS A 38 -0.28 -17.13 -9.73
C LYS A 38 -0.98 -16.20 -8.73
N ILE A 39 -1.10 -14.92 -9.10
CA ILE A 39 -1.91 -13.92 -8.39
C ILE A 39 -3.36 -14.08 -8.84
N LYS A 40 -4.30 -14.06 -7.89
CA LYS A 40 -5.73 -14.19 -8.20
C LYS A 40 -6.38 -12.82 -8.30
N ILE A 41 -7.31 -12.67 -9.25
CA ILE A 41 -8.20 -11.49 -9.28
C ILE A 41 -8.95 -11.43 -7.94
N ARG A 42 -9.15 -10.21 -7.40
CA ARG A 42 -9.69 -9.92 -6.05
C ARG A 42 -8.80 -10.31 -4.87
N GLU A 43 -7.59 -10.79 -5.10
CA GLU A 43 -6.62 -10.97 -4.02
C GLU A 43 -6.26 -9.59 -3.42
N LYS A 44 -6.43 -9.45 -2.11
CA LYS A 44 -6.09 -8.21 -1.40
C LYS A 44 -4.61 -8.21 -1.04
N LEU A 45 -3.99 -7.05 -1.22
CA LEU A 45 -2.61 -6.78 -0.85
C LEU A 45 -2.58 -5.67 0.19
N GLU A 46 -1.70 -5.79 1.17
CA GLU A 46 -1.36 -4.72 2.11
C GLU A 46 -0.11 -4.01 1.60
N ILE A 47 -0.12 -2.68 1.63
CA ILE A 47 1.00 -1.85 1.18
C ILE A 47 1.35 -0.89 2.30
N ILE A 48 2.63 -0.85 2.65
CA ILE A 48 3.22 0.22 3.44
C ILE A 48 3.66 1.32 2.46
N PRO A 49 3.07 2.53 2.51
CA PRO A 49 3.43 3.61 1.61
C PRO A 49 4.83 4.15 1.95
N ASN A 50 5.52 4.67 0.95
CA ASN A 50 6.86 5.26 1.15
C ASN A 50 6.85 6.52 2.01
N HIS A 51 5.78 7.31 1.91
CA HIS A 51 5.63 8.56 2.66
C HIS A 51 4.33 8.52 3.44
N ALA A 52 4.44 8.38 4.77
CA ALA A 52 3.29 8.23 5.66
C ALA A 52 2.30 9.40 5.58
N CYS A 53 2.74 10.62 5.25
CA CYS A 53 1.85 11.78 5.24
C CYS A 53 1.03 11.97 3.94
N VAL A 54 1.47 11.41 2.80
CA VAL A 54 0.81 11.68 1.51
C VAL A 54 -0.53 10.96 1.45
N VAL A 55 -0.56 9.68 1.83
CA VAL A 55 -1.78 8.88 1.76
C VAL A 55 -2.89 9.43 2.65
N PRO A 56 -2.69 9.75 3.95
CA PRO A 56 -3.74 10.33 4.78
C PRO A 56 -4.28 11.67 4.26
N ASN A 57 -3.46 12.50 3.61
CA ASN A 57 -3.94 13.77 3.04
C ASN A 57 -4.91 13.57 1.86
N LEU A 58 -4.88 12.41 1.21
CA LEU A 58 -5.74 12.06 0.07
C LEU A 58 -7.01 11.29 0.48
N MET A 59 -7.15 10.96 1.77
CA MET A 59 -8.25 10.12 2.27
C MET A 59 -9.20 10.95 3.15
N GLU A 60 -10.50 10.74 3.02
CA GLU A 60 -11.52 11.40 3.87
C GLU A 60 -11.50 10.85 5.31
N TYR A 61 -11.19 9.56 5.46
CA TYR A 61 -11.17 8.88 6.75
C TYR A 61 -10.03 7.86 6.84
N LEU A 62 -9.60 7.59 8.06
CA LEU A 62 -8.72 6.50 8.43
C LEU A 62 -9.51 5.46 9.23
N ILE A 63 -9.23 4.18 8.97
CA ILE A 63 -9.75 3.05 9.73
C ILE A 63 -8.70 2.64 10.74
N TYR A 64 -9.07 2.54 12.02
CA TYR A 64 -8.21 1.99 13.05
C TYR A 64 -8.37 0.47 13.17
N SER A 65 -7.26 -0.24 13.35
CA SER A 65 -7.27 -1.68 13.63
C SER A 65 -6.37 -2.01 14.82
N GLN A 66 -6.79 -3.00 15.62
CA GLN A 66 -5.89 -3.72 16.52
C GLN A 66 -5.83 -5.18 16.07
N GLY A 67 -4.62 -5.63 15.73
CA GLY A 67 -4.42 -6.93 15.12
C GLY A 67 -5.13 -7.00 13.76
N ARG A 68 -6.00 -8.00 13.58
CA ARG A 68 -6.82 -8.16 12.35
C ARG A 68 -8.27 -7.70 12.52
N LYS A 69 -8.58 -7.09 13.66
CA LYS A 69 -9.93 -6.58 13.92
C LYS A 69 -9.96 -5.11 13.56
N ASP A 70 -10.74 -4.79 12.55
CA ASP A 70 -11.04 -3.41 12.19
C ASP A 70 -12.05 -2.85 13.20
N TYR A 71 -11.71 -1.71 13.76
CA TYR A 71 -12.61 -0.92 14.59
C TYR A 71 -13.16 0.16 13.69
N ARG A 72 -14.49 0.24 13.59
CA ARG A 72 -15.16 1.31 12.83
C ARG A 72 -15.17 2.63 13.60
N GLU A 73 -14.06 2.96 14.23
CA GLU A 73 -13.81 4.32 14.69
C GLU A 73 -13.11 5.04 13.54
N ILE A 74 -13.75 6.10 13.07
CA ILE A 74 -13.29 6.88 11.92
C ILE A 74 -12.50 8.06 12.45
N ALA A 75 -11.19 8.05 12.23
CA ALA A 75 -10.38 9.24 12.41
C ALA A 75 -10.38 10.06 11.11
N ARG A 76 -10.49 11.38 11.22
CA ARG A 76 -10.34 12.29 10.08
C ARG A 76 -8.91 12.81 10.04
N PRO A 77 -8.15 12.55 8.96
CA PRO A 77 -6.80 13.10 8.85
C PRO A 77 -6.88 14.63 8.73
N VAL A 78 -5.89 15.32 9.31
CA VAL A 78 -5.76 16.77 9.14
C VAL A 78 -5.29 17.03 7.70
N GLN A 79 -6.24 17.22 6.80
CA GLN A 79 -5.98 17.56 5.42
C GLN A 79 -5.54 19.02 5.35
N ARG A 80 -4.30 19.25 4.95
CA ARG A 80 -3.87 20.57 4.47
C ARG A 80 -4.16 20.58 2.99
N GLY A 81 -5.12 21.41 2.57
CA GLY A 81 -5.42 21.60 1.14
C GLY A 81 -4.12 21.82 0.38
N ILE A 82 -3.91 21.01 -0.65
CA ILE A 82 -2.82 21.19 -1.62
C ILE A 82 -3.33 22.20 -2.66
#